data_AF-A0A9P8KNB0-F1
#
_entry.id   AF-A0A9P8KNB0-F1
#
_cell.length_a   1.000
_cell.length_b   1.000
_cell.length_c   1.000
_cell.angle_alpha   90.00
_cell.angle_beta   90.00
_cell.angle_gamma   90.00
#
_symmetry.space_group_name_H-M   'P 1'
#
loop_
_entity.id
_entity.type
_entity.pdbx_description
1 polymer ?
#
loop_
_entity_poly.entity_id
_entity_poly.type
_entity_poly.pdbx_seq_one_letter_code
_entity_poly.pdbx_strand_id
1 'polypeptide(L)'
;MTTAIKVDIWNEADGGGFWLRDRSQFMDMYARAHNTLRSILPEAQIFGPTFTGQPDPNNVWWTDWLSMIGSQNVIPDTYCWHLIRQSGGSGGDDITFSRGVFEQLLQQFGLPDRPINIDEYGSPEEQVPASSAWFMARFERNNIHGLRSVWTGGSSLHDFMTDLLGRTGDGVYFPAGEWQVYRYYGTNMTGNRVESTPSADGFFDVYATASDRVRILGSAHTETGSYTINVDGMADFGFDTHGTVNVQTREFPFAGLRGEVDGPIDHGVTQISFQNNQLVIPATIAVNTSAYAWEVFRI
;
A
#
# COMPACT_ATOMS: atom_id res chain seq x y z
N MET A 1 -3.78 -29.43 8.69
CA MET A 1 -3.68 -28.38 9.75
C MET A 1 -3.81 -27.05 9.01
N THR A 2 -3.64 -25.89 9.63
CA THR A 2 -4.14 -24.64 9.04
C THR A 2 -3.14 -24.00 8.07
N THR A 3 -3.58 -23.65 6.86
CA THR A 3 -2.93 -22.66 5.95
C THR A 3 -2.82 -21.25 6.57
N ALA A 4 -3.08 -21.10 7.87
CA ALA A 4 -3.02 -19.85 8.62
C ALA A 4 -1.59 -19.45 9.01
N ILE A 5 -0.63 -20.37 8.96
CA ILE A 5 0.77 -20.06 9.32
C ILE A 5 1.48 -19.50 8.09
N LYS A 6 1.95 -18.26 8.22
CA LYS A 6 2.87 -17.59 7.29
C LYS A 6 4.21 -17.44 8.00
N VAL A 7 5.28 -17.90 7.36
CA VAL A 7 6.63 -17.81 7.91
C VAL A 7 7.47 -17.01 6.94
N ASP A 8 7.89 -15.84 7.41
CA ASP A 8 9.01 -15.15 6.80
C ASP A 8 10.32 -15.73 7.33
N ILE A 9 11.22 -16.11 6.42
CA ILE A 9 12.49 -16.73 6.80
C ILE A 9 13.41 -15.73 7.48
N TRP A 10 13.41 -14.47 7.04
CA TRP A 10 14.32 -13.45 7.56
C TRP A 10 13.87 -12.04 7.19
N ASN A 11 14.18 -11.06 8.02
CA ASN A 11 13.93 -9.65 7.72
C ASN A 11 15.20 -8.93 7.23
N GLU A 12 15.12 -8.22 6.12
CA GLU A 12 16.11 -7.25 5.61
C GLU A 12 17.58 -7.75 5.59
N ALA A 13 17.83 -8.97 5.09
CA ALA A 13 19.21 -9.47 5.07
C ALA A 13 20.19 -8.63 4.23
N ASP A 14 19.69 -7.86 3.28
CA ASP A 14 20.45 -6.89 2.49
C ASP A 14 20.66 -5.55 3.22
N GLY A 15 19.96 -5.33 4.33
CA GLY A 15 20.10 -4.18 5.23
C GLY A 15 21.22 -4.35 6.24
N GLY A 16 22.04 -3.31 6.42
CA GLY A 16 23.29 -3.35 7.21
C GLY A 16 23.15 -3.69 8.71
N GLY A 17 21.92 -3.76 9.24
CA GLY A 17 21.64 -4.08 10.65
C GLY A 17 21.12 -5.50 10.91
N PHE A 18 20.57 -6.18 9.90
CA PHE A 18 19.80 -7.41 10.12
C PHE A 18 20.55 -8.68 9.70
N TRP A 19 21.59 -8.56 8.88
CA TRP A 19 22.49 -9.67 8.57
C TRP A 19 23.95 -9.21 8.54
N LEU A 20 24.70 -9.54 9.59
CA LEU A 20 26.08 -9.07 9.79
C LEU A 20 27.13 -10.03 9.20
N ARG A 21 26.73 -10.91 8.29
CA ARG A 21 27.58 -11.95 7.72
C ARG A 21 27.61 -11.86 6.21
N ASP A 22 28.45 -12.66 5.58
CA ASP A 22 28.56 -12.68 4.12
C ASP A 22 27.22 -13.07 3.48
N ARG A 23 26.93 -12.47 2.32
CA ARG A 23 25.73 -12.75 1.53
C ARG A 23 25.57 -14.23 1.21
N SER A 24 26.66 -14.94 0.88
CA SER A 24 26.62 -16.38 0.64
C SER A 24 26.13 -17.17 1.85
N GLN A 25 26.44 -16.74 3.07
CA GLN A 25 25.95 -17.38 4.29
C GLN A 25 24.44 -17.17 4.46
N PHE A 26 23.90 -16.02 4.05
CA PHE A 26 22.45 -15.81 4.02
C PHE A 26 21.77 -16.78 3.05
N MET A 27 22.30 -16.93 1.83
CA MET A 27 21.74 -17.85 0.83
C MET A 27 21.70 -19.29 1.33
N ASP A 28 22.80 -19.73 1.93
CA ASP A 28 22.93 -21.02 2.60
C ASP A 28 21.95 -21.21 3.76
N MET A 29 21.76 -20.17 4.59
CA MET A 29 20.81 -20.18 5.70
C MET A 29 19.37 -20.27 5.17
N TYR A 30 19.01 -19.44 4.19
CA TYR A 30 17.69 -19.41 3.58
C TYR A 30 17.30 -20.77 3.00
N ALA A 31 18.20 -21.39 2.21
CA ALA A 31 17.94 -22.70 1.61
C ALA A 31 17.76 -23.80 2.67
N ARG A 32 18.55 -23.79 3.74
CA ARG A 32 18.40 -24.72 4.86
C ARG A 32 17.11 -24.49 5.63
N ALA A 33 16.75 -23.23 5.89
CA ALA A 33 15.53 -22.85 6.59
C ALA A 33 14.29 -23.26 5.79
N HIS A 34 14.25 -22.96 4.49
CA HIS A 34 13.15 -23.35 3.59
C HIS A 34 12.93 -24.87 3.61
N ASN A 35 13.97 -25.66 3.36
CA ASN A 35 13.88 -27.13 3.37
C ASN A 35 13.42 -27.67 4.74
N THR A 36 13.91 -27.06 5.83
CA THR A 36 13.49 -27.43 7.18
C THR A 36 12.02 -27.13 7.39
N LEU A 37 11.55 -25.92 7.04
CA LEU A 37 10.15 -25.51 7.13
C LEU A 37 9.24 -26.41 6.28
N ARG A 38 9.65 -26.78 5.05
CA ARG A 38 8.91 -27.75 4.24
C ARG A 38 8.79 -29.12 4.89
N SER A 39 9.75 -29.52 5.72
CA SER A 39 9.71 -30.78 6.47
C SER A 39 8.82 -30.71 7.72
N ILE A 40 8.94 -29.64 8.52
CA ILE A 40 8.29 -29.55 9.84
C ILE A 40 6.94 -28.81 9.82
N LEU A 41 6.72 -27.96 8.83
CA LEU A 41 5.52 -27.14 8.63
C LEU A 41 5.12 -27.15 7.13
N PRO A 42 4.82 -28.31 6.53
CA PRO A 42 4.62 -28.45 5.08
C PRO A 42 3.46 -27.61 4.53
N GLU A 43 2.49 -27.25 5.36
CA GLU A 43 1.31 -26.44 4.98
C GLU A 43 1.50 -24.93 5.20
N ALA A 44 2.62 -24.50 5.83
CA ALA A 44 2.88 -23.08 6.04
C ALA A 44 3.27 -22.40 4.73
N GLN A 45 2.79 -21.16 4.54
CA GLN A 45 3.27 -20.32 3.45
C GLN A 45 4.63 -19.75 3.83
N ILE A 46 5.63 -19.94 2.96
CA ILE A 46 6.97 -19.40 3.13
C ILE A 46 7.10 -18.09 2.34
N PHE A 47 7.52 -17.03 3.02
CA PHE A 47 7.74 -15.69 2.47
C PHE A 47 9.24 -15.45 2.31
N GLY A 48 9.63 -14.62 1.33
CA GLY A 48 11.02 -14.18 1.19
C GLY A 48 11.30 -13.44 -0.13
N PRO A 49 12.47 -12.79 -0.25
CA PRO A 49 13.55 -12.74 0.75
C PRO A 49 13.36 -11.66 1.81
N THR A 50 12.33 -10.81 1.67
CA THR A 50 12.02 -9.70 2.58
C THR A 50 13.21 -8.75 2.69
N PHE A 51 13.70 -8.35 1.52
CA PHE A 51 14.76 -7.37 1.40
C PHE A 51 14.26 -5.95 1.66
N THR A 52 15.12 -5.13 2.25
CA THR A 52 14.85 -3.70 2.49
C THR A 52 14.76 -2.94 1.16
N GLY A 53 15.56 -3.36 0.18
CA GLY A 53 15.55 -2.80 -1.17
C GLY A 53 14.63 -3.57 -2.12
N GLN A 54 13.97 -2.82 -3.01
CA GLN A 54 13.17 -3.42 -4.09
C GLN A 54 14.00 -4.22 -5.08
N PRO A 55 13.33 -5.09 -5.85
CA PRO A 55 13.89 -5.73 -7.03
C PRO A 55 14.63 -4.76 -7.96
N ASP A 56 15.91 -5.03 -8.20
CA ASP A 56 16.77 -4.32 -9.15
C ASP A 56 17.72 -5.32 -9.83
N PRO A 57 17.76 -5.40 -11.17
CA PRO A 57 18.69 -6.28 -11.89
C PRO A 57 20.16 -6.02 -11.64
N ASN A 58 20.54 -4.84 -11.15
CA ASN A 58 21.91 -4.51 -10.79
C ASN A 58 22.21 -4.77 -9.30
N ASN A 59 21.20 -5.12 -8.50
CA ASN A 59 21.39 -5.47 -7.10
C ASN A 59 21.81 -6.95 -6.97
N VAL A 60 23.04 -7.15 -6.51
CA VAL A 60 23.64 -8.48 -6.31
C VAL A 60 22.95 -9.32 -5.24
N TRP A 61 22.20 -8.71 -4.31
CA TRP A 61 21.36 -9.47 -3.36
C TRP A 61 20.20 -10.15 -4.06
N TRP A 62 19.49 -9.42 -4.93
CA TRP A 62 18.38 -9.95 -5.71
C TRP A 62 18.83 -11.03 -6.71
N THR A 63 19.85 -10.74 -7.51
CA THR A 63 20.30 -11.67 -8.56
C THR A 63 20.89 -12.97 -7.99
N ASP A 64 21.68 -12.90 -6.91
CA ASP A 64 22.19 -14.11 -6.24
C ASP A 64 21.07 -14.91 -5.56
N TRP A 65 20.10 -14.23 -4.93
CA TRP A 65 18.98 -14.92 -4.28
C TRP A 65 18.09 -15.64 -5.30
N LEU A 66 17.72 -14.98 -6.40
CA LEU A 66 16.91 -15.58 -7.47
C LEU A 66 17.63 -16.78 -8.11
N SER A 67 18.93 -16.64 -8.38
CA SER A 67 19.77 -17.74 -8.86
C SER A 67 19.77 -18.94 -7.89
N MET A 68 19.94 -18.65 -6.59
CA MET A 68 19.97 -19.67 -5.55
C MET A 68 18.63 -20.40 -5.41
N ILE A 69 17.50 -19.68 -5.32
CA ILE A 69 16.20 -20.34 -5.12
C ILE A 69 15.81 -21.21 -6.31
N GLY A 70 16.18 -20.81 -7.54
CA GLY A 70 15.96 -21.58 -8.75
C GLY A 70 16.84 -22.84 -8.80
N SER A 71 18.15 -22.69 -8.56
CA SER A 71 19.10 -23.81 -8.62
C SER A 71 18.90 -24.85 -7.52
N GLN A 72 18.45 -24.43 -6.33
CA GLN A 72 18.24 -25.33 -5.19
C GLN A 72 16.77 -25.74 -5.00
N ASN A 73 15.85 -25.26 -5.86
CA ASN A 73 14.41 -25.52 -5.77
C ASN A 73 13.81 -25.13 -4.40
N VAL A 74 14.22 -23.98 -3.87
CA VAL A 74 13.76 -23.42 -2.58
C VAL A 74 12.96 -22.13 -2.76
N ILE A 75 12.11 -22.11 -3.80
CA ILE A 75 11.27 -20.98 -4.17
C ILE A 75 10.21 -20.75 -3.07
N PRO A 76 10.00 -19.51 -2.59
CA PRO A 76 8.96 -19.21 -1.60
C PRO A 76 7.55 -19.36 -2.19
N ASP A 77 6.55 -19.44 -1.32
CA ASP A 77 5.14 -19.39 -1.73
C ASP A 77 4.68 -17.96 -2.05
N THR A 78 5.36 -16.97 -1.48
CA THR A 78 5.06 -15.54 -1.64
C THR A 78 6.37 -14.76 -1.70
N TYR A 79 6.52 -13.93 -2.71
CA TYR A 79 7.65 -13.01 -2.81
C TYR A 79 7.40 -11.80 -1.92
N CYS A 80 8.43 -11.37 -1.20
CA CYS A 80 8.31 -10.32 -0.20
C CYS A 80 9.49 -9.35 -0.25
N TRP A 81 9.22 -8.05 -0.13
CA TRP A 81 10.20 -6.97 -0.02
C TRP A 81 9.55 -5.71 0.52
N HIS A 82 10.35 -4.73 0.91
CA HIS A 82 9.87 -3.47 1.47
C HIS A 82 9.75 -2.36 0.42
N LEU A 83 8.75 -1.50 0.56
CA LEU A 83 8.59 -0.26 -0.22
C LEU A 83 8.88 0.95 0.65
N ILE A 84 10.17 1.12 0.96
CA ILE A 84 10.66 2.27 1.69
C ILE A 84 11.35 3.22 0.70
N ARG A 85 10.98 4.50 0.75
CA ARG A 85 11.61 5.51 -0.07
C ARG A 85 13.08 5.68 0.34
N GLN A 86 13.98 5.36 -0.59
CA GLN A 86 15.42 5.58 -0.44
C GLN A 86 15.77 7.04 -0.77
N SER A 87 16.76 7.61 -0.08
CA SER A 87 17.24 8.97 -0.37
C SER A 87 17.79 9.07 -1.80
N GLY A 88 17.20 9.95 -2.63
CA GLY A 88 17.68 10.25 -3.99
C GLY A 88 17.02 9.51 -5.15
N GLY A 89 15.94 8.74 -4.92
CA GLY A 89 15.16 8.10 -5.98
C GLY A 89 13.66 8.40 -5.86
N SER A 90 13.02 8.75 -6.97
CA SER A 90 11.58 9.10 -7.03
C SER A 90 10.68 7.95 -7.51
N GLY A 91 11.15 6.70 -7.44
CA GLY A 91 10.40 5.53 -7.93
C GLY A 91 10.49 4.27 -7.07
N GLY A 92 11.05 4.39 -5.86
CA GLY A 92 11.27 3.23 -4.98
C GLY A 92 10.03 2.83 -4.15
N ASP A 93 9.09 3.71 -3.97
CA ASP A 93 7.85 3.47 -3.24
C ASP A 93 6.71 3.01 -4.17
N ASP A 94 6.96 2.94 -5.48
CA ASP A 94 5.97 2.52 -6.46
C ASP A 94 5.97 1.00 -6.69
N ILE A 95 4.95 0.34 -6.14
CA ILE A 95 4.73 -1.09 -6.35
C ILE A 95 4.50 -1.48 -7.81
N THR A 96 3.90 -0.61 -8.63
CA THR A 96 3.65 -0.93 -10.05
C THR A 96 4.98 -1.03 -10.80
N PHE A 97 5.89 -0.11 -10.50
CA PHE A 97 7.23 -0.10 -11.07
C PHE A 97 8.05 -1.30 -10.58
N SER A 98 8.19 -1.47 -9.26
CA SER A 98 9.02 -2.54 -8.67
C SER A 98 8.51 -3.94 -9.02
N ARG A 99 7.19 -4.16 -9.08
CA ARG A 99 6.58 -5.39 -9.60
C ARG A 99 6.98 -5.65 -11.06
N GLY A 100 6.90 -4.64 -11.92
CA GLY A 100 7.28 -4.78 -13.34
C GLY A 100 8.77 -5.12 -13.53
N VAL A 101 9.64 -4.59 -12.68
CA VAL A 101 11.07 -4.99 -12.63
C VAL A 101 11.21 -6.43 -12.16
N PHE A 102 10.47 -6.82 -11.13
CA PHE A 102 10.51 -8.18 -10.58
C PHE A 102 10.02 -9.24 -11.58
N GLU A 103 8.94 -8.96 -12.32
CA GLU A 103 8.44 -9.86 -13.37
C GLU A 103 9.51 -10.14 -14.45
N GLN A 104 10.31 -9.14 -14.82
CA GLN A 104 11.43 -9.31 -15.75
C GLN A 104 12.53 -10.19 -15.14
N LEU A 105 12.83 -10.00 -13.85
CA LEU A 105 13.79 -10.84 -13.13
C LEU A 105 13.33 -12.30 -13.06
N LEU A 106 12.04 -12.55 -12.76
CA LEU A 106 11.50 -13.91 -12.76
C LEU A 106 11.67 -14.58 -14.14
N GLN A 107 11.41 -13.87 -15.23
CA GLN A 107 11.64 -14.37 -16.59
C GLN A 107 13.12 -14.66 -16.85
N GLN A 108 14.02 -13.76 -16.45
CA GLN A 108 15.47 -13.92 -16.62
C GLN A 108 16.01 -15.15 -15.90
N PHE A 109 15.52 -15.44 -14.69
CA PHE A 109 15.96 -16.57 -13.88
C PHE A 109 15.12 -17.84 -14.07
N GLY A 110 14.11 -17.82 -14.93
CA GLY A 110 13.24 -18.98 -15.19
C GLY A 110 12.39 -19.39 -13.98
N LEU A 111 11.98 -18.41 -13.17
CA LEU A 111 11.23 -18.61 -11.94
C LEU A 111 9.73 -18.40 -12.15
N PRO A 112 8.87 -19.11 -11.41
CA PRO A 112 7.43 -18.97 -11.51
C PRO A 112 6.96 -17.66 -10.87
N ASP A 113 5.85 -17.15 -11.41
CA ASP A 113 5.05 -16.12 -10.75
C ASP A 113 4.43 -16.66 -9.46
N ARG A 114 4.36 -15.80 -8.43
CA ARG A 114 3.80 -16.08 -7.11
C ARG A 114 3.17 -14.80 -6.57
N PRO A 115 2.23 -14.90 -5.61
CA PRO A 115 1.75 -13.74 -4.87
C PRO A 115 2.90 -12.89 -4.34
N ILE A 116 2.71 -11.57 -4.38
CA ILE A 116 3.60 -10.58 -3.80
C ILE A 116 2.96 -10.05 -2.53
N ASN A 117 3.76 -9.93 -1.47
CA ASN A 117 3.42 -9.25 -0.24
C ASN A 117 4.44 -8.15 0.01
N ILE A 118 3.98 -6.96 0.38
CA ILE A 118 4.82 -5.87 0.85
C ILE A 118 4.56 -5.75 2.33
N ASP A 119 5.41 -6.33 3.15
CA ASP A 119 5.26 -6.39 4.61
C ASP A 119 5.77 -5.15 5.35
N GLU A 120 6.46 -4.26 4.64
CA GLU A 120 6.77 -2.92 5.13
C GLU A 120 6.66 -1.91 3.98
N TYR A 121 5.79 -0.91 4.14
CA TYR A 121 5.72 0.24 3.24
C TYR A 121 5.65 1.57 3.97
N GLY A 122 6.18 2.59 3.29
CA GLY A 122 6.18 3.98 3.71
C GLY A 122 7.36 4.29 4.63
N SER A 123 8.18 5.24 4.20
CA SER A 123 9.20 5.88 5.03
C SER A 123 8.57 6.65 6.21
N PRO A 124 9.34 7.04 7.24
CA PRO A 124 8.82 7.80 8.38
C PRO A 124 8.05 9.07 8.00
N GLU A 125 8.51 9.79 6.97
CA GLU A 125 7.87 11.01 6.44
C GLU A 125 6.59 10.74 5.64
N GLU A 126 6.37 9.49 5.24
CA GLU A 126 5.20 9.01 4.49
C GLU A 126 4.14 8.41 5.42
N GLN A 127 4.36 8.46 6.74
CA GLN A 127 3.37 8.13 7.76
C GLN A 127 2.38 9.29 7.93
N VAL A 128 1.66 9.59 6.84
CA VAL A 128 0.61 10.62 6.75
C VAL A 128 -0.61 10.12 5.95
N PRO A 129 -1.82 10.67 6.20
CA PRO A 129 -3.05 10.28 5.49
C PRO A 129 -2.92 10.24 3.97
N ALA A 130 -2.30 11.26 3.37
CA ALA A 130 -2.12 11.38 1.92
C ALA A 130 -1.40 10.16 1.32
N SER A 131 -0.22 9.84 1.86
CA SER A 131 0.59 8.69 1.44
C SER A 131 -0.11 7.37 1.69
N SER A 132 -0.80 7.22 2.84
CA SER A 132 -1.60 6.02 3.11
C SER A 132 -2.67 5.77 2.03
N ALA A 133 -3.41 6.80 1.61
CA ALA A 133 -4.40 6.66 0.53
C ALA A 133 -3.77 6.32 -0.83
N TRP A 134 -2.59 6.89 -1.13
CA TRP A 134 -1.84 6.60 -2.35
C TRP A 134 -1.32 5.15 -2.41
N PHE A 135 -0.73 4.65 -1.32
CA PHE A 135 -0.30 3.24 -1.23
C PHE A 135 -1.50 2.29 -1.38
N MET A 136 -2.62 2.58 -0.71
CA MET A 136 -3.85 1.77 -0.84
C MET A 136 -4.32 1.68 -2.29
N ALA A 137 -4.39 2.80 -3.02
CA ALA A 137 -4.78 2.83 -4.43
C ALA A 137 -3.90 1.93 -5.29
N ARG A 138 -2.58 2.00 -5.11
CA ARG A 138 -1.63 1.22 -5.90
C ARG A 138 -1.63 -0.26 -5.52
N PHE A 139 -1.76 -0.58 -4.24
CA PHE A 139 -1.86 -1.98 -3.81
C PHE A 139 -3.13 -2.63 -4.32
N GLU A 140 -4.27 -1.94 -4.22
CA GLU A 140 -5.54 -2.46 -4.72
C GLU A 140 -5.51 -2.68 -6.23
N ARG A 141 -4.97 -1.71 -6.99
CA ARG A 141 -4.78 -1.85 -8.45
C ARG A 141 -3.90 -3.04 -8.82
N ASN A 142 -2.86 -3.30 -8.04
CA ASN A 142 -1.89 -4.37 -8.32
C ASN A 142 -2.22 -5.70 -7.64
N ASN A 143 -3.32 -5.80 -6.86
CA ASN A 143 -3.66 -6.95 -6.02
C ASN A 143 -2.54 -7.35 -5.05
N ILE A 144 -1.99 -6.35 -4.36
CA ILE A 144 -0.87 -6.52 -3.43
C ILE A 144 -1.39 -6.49 -2.00
N HIS A 145 -0.90 -7.41 -1.18
CA HIS A 145 -1.06 -7.31 0.26
C HIS A 145 0.02 -6.38 0.82
N GLY A 146 -0.42 -5.30 1.49
CA GLY A 146 0.45 -4.33 2.14
C GLY A 146 0.35 -4.39 3.66
N LEU A 147 1.48 -4.34 4.35
CA LEU A 147 1.57 -4.10 5.78
C LEU A 147 2.42 -2.85 6.01
N ARG A 148 1.87 -1.92 6.78
CA ARG A 148 2.49 -0.63 7.07
C ARG A 148 3.76 -0.83 7.91
N SER A 149 4.81 -0.09 7.59
CA SER A 149 6.06 -0.10 8.34
C SER A 149 5.89 0.33 9.79
N VAL A 150 6.74 -0.23 10.66
CA VAL A 150 6.84 0.19 12.05
C VAL A 150 8.21 0.78 12.32
N TRP A 151 8.24 2.09 12.58
CA TRP A 151 9.48 2.85 12.79
C TRP A 151 9.83 3.03 14.27
N THR A 152 9.11 2.34 15.16
CA THR A 152 9.23 2.45 16.61
C THR A 152 9.94 1.23 17.18
N GLY A 153 10.66 1.42 18.29
CA GLY A 153 11.35 0.34 19.01
C GLY A 153 10.84 0.16 20.44
N GLY A 154 11.31 -0.92 21.07
CA GLY A 154 11.04 -1.21 22.49
C GLY A 154 9.55 -1.41 22.77
N SER A 155 9.05 -0.87 23.90
CA SER A 155 7.62 -0.99 24.24
C SER A 155 6.71 -0.31 23.22
N SER A 156 7.19 0.70 22.50
CA SER A 156 6.41 1.41 21.48
C SER A 156 6.17 0.59 20.22
N LEU A 157 6.86 -0.54 20.03
CA LEU A 157 6.58 -1.50 18.96
C LEU A 157 5.19 -2.15 19.12
N HIS A 158 4.74 -2.29 20.37
CA HIS A 158 3.47 -2.91 20.74
C HIS A 158 2.43 -1.91 21.23
N ASP A 159 2.77 -0.62 21.18
CA ASP A 159 1.96 0.50 21.58
C ASP A 159 1.61 1.26 20.29
N PHE A 160 0.45 1.93 20.21
CA PHE A 160 0.10 2.82 19.08
C PHE A 160 -0.31 2.22 17.73
N MET A 161 -0.29 0.90 17.54
CA MET A 161 -0.73 0.26 16.28
C MET A 161 -0.04 0.91 15.07
N THR A 162 1.30 0.88 15.03
CA THR A 162 2.13 1.49 13.97
C THR A 162 1.81 2.98 13.74
N ASP A 163 1.75 3.75 14.84
CA ASP A 163 1.44 5.19 14.88
C ASP A 163 0.03 5.58 14.42
N LEU A 164 -0.89 4.62 14.25
CA LEU A 164 -2.30 4.89 13.98
C LEU A 164 -3.05 5.39 15.23
N LEU A 165 -2.52 5.16 16.43
CA LEU A 165 -3.11 5.63 17.68
C LEU A 165 -2.12 6.50 18.44
N GLY A 166 -2.63 7.53 19.13
CA GLY A 166 -1.92 8.19 20.21
C GLY A 166 -2.41 7.70 21.57
N ARG A 167 -1.79 8.19 22.65
CA ARG A 167 -2.21 7.92 24.02
C ARG A 167 -1.98 9.15 24.89
N THR A 168 -2.98 9.50 25.70
CA THR A 168 -2.87 10.56 26.71
C THR A 168 -1.92 10.15 27.84
N GLY A 169 -1.55 11.10 28.70
CA GLY A 169 -0.70 10.84 29.86
C GLY A 169 -1.29 9.85 30.88
N ASP A 170 -2.62 9.74 30.95
CA ASP A 170 -3.39 8.82 31.80
C ASP A 170 -3.73 7.48 31.11
N GLY A 171 -3.23 7.25 29.89
CA GLY A 171 -3.29 5.94 29.24
C GLY A 171 -4.50 5.72 28.32
N VAL A 172 -5.28 6.75 28.01
CA VAL A 172 -6.42 6.66 27.07
C VAL A 172 -5.92 6.77 25.64
N TYR A 173 -6.22 5.75 24.83
CA TYR A 173 -5.88 5.76 23.39
C TYR A 173 -6.87 6.59 22.59
N PHE A 174 -6.36 7.29 21.57
CA PHE A 174 -7.16 8.06 20.62
C PHE A 174 -6.65 7.85 19.19
N PRO A 175 -7.50 7.99 18.17
CA PRO A 175 -7.10 7.80 16.77
C PRO A 175 -6.24 8.95 16.25
N ALA A 176 -5.26 8.60 15.42
CA ALA A 176 -4.52 9.57 14.59
C ALA A 176 -5.18 9.74 13.22
N GLY A 177 -4.74 10.75 12.45
CA GLY A 177 -5.30 11.06 11.12
C GLY A 177 -5.34 9.87 10.17
N GLU A 178 -4.27 9.07 10.13
CA GLU A 178 -4.20 7.90 9.26
C GLU A 178 -5.17 6.79 9.68
N TRP A 179 -5.42 6.62 10.98
CA TRP A 179 -6.41 5.66 11.44
C TRP A 179 -7.79 5.95 10.84
N GLN A 180 -8.14 7.23 10.66
CA GLN A 180 -9.39 7.59 10.01
C GLN A 180 -9.42 7.18 8.53
N VAL A 181 -8.27 7.22 7.84
CA VAL A 181 -8.13 6.69 6.46
C VAL A 181 -8.32 5.18 6.45
N TYR A 182 -7.59 4.41 7.27
CA TYR A 182 -7.74 2.95 7.34
C TYR A 182 -9.14 2.52 7.76
N ARG A 183 -9.78 3.27 8.67
CA ARG A 183 -11.17 3.04 9.05
C ARG A 183 -12.11 3.27 7.88
N TYR A 184 -11.99 4.39 7.16
CA TYR A 184 -12.84 4.66 6.00
C TYR A 184 -12.62 3.60 4.91
N TYR A 185 -11.37 3.25 4.62
CA TYR A 185 -11.01 2.17 3.72
C TYR A 185 -11.66 0.84 4.12
N GLY A 186 -11.53 0.41 5.38
CA GLY A 186 -12.05 -0.88 5.84
C GLY A 186 -13.56 -0.94 6.08
N THR A 187 -14.25 0.20 6.22
CA THR A 187 -15.68 0.22 6.60
C THR A 187 -16.60 0.88 5.58
N ASN A 188 -16.11 1.83 4.76
CA ASN A 188 -16.91 2.56 3.79
C ASN A 188 -16.64 2.12 2.35
N MET A 189 -15.40 1.77 1.99
CA MET A 189 -15.03 1.32 0.64
C MET A 189 -15.55 -0.10 0.38
N THR A 190 -16.84 -0.22 0.11
CA THR A 190 -17.56 -1.50 -0.02
C THR A 190 -18.21 -1.65 -1.39
N GLY A 191 -18.44 -2.91 -1.79
CA GLY A 191 -18.97 -3.24 -3.10
C GLY A 191 -17.88 -3.75 -4.04
N ASN A 192 -18.02 -3.40 -5.31
CA ASN A 192 -17.06 -3.81 -6.33
C ASN A 192 -15.94 -2.78 -6.42
N ARG A 193 -14.68 -3.24 -6.51
CA ARG A 193 -13.55 -2.39 -6.88
C ARG A 193 -13.77 -1.84 -8.29
N VAL A 194 -13.48 -0.56 -8.45
CA VAL A 194 -13.51 0.12 -9.74
C VAL A 194 -12.08 0.29 -10.23
N GLU A 195 -11.86 0.01 -11.52
CA GLU A 195 -10.56 0.25 -12.14
C GLU A 195 -10.21 1.74 -12.07
N SER A 196 -8.97 2.05 -11.71
CA SER A 196 -8.46 3.42 -11.64
C SER A 196 -7.06 3.50 -12.21
N THR A 197 -6.69 4.70 -12.68
CA THR A 197 -5.34 5.04 -13.12
C THR A 197 -4.87 6.28 -12.38
N PRO A 198 -3.58 6.37 -12.01
CA PRO A 198 -3.04 7.56 -11.37
C PRO A 198 -3.03 8.77 -12.31
N SER A 199 -2.78 9.95 -11.76
CA SER A 199 -2.42 11.12 -12.55
C SER A 199 -1.17 10.88 -13.38
N ALA A 200 -0.99 11.67 -14.46
CA ALA A 200 0.14 11.50 -15.38
C ALA A 200 1.52 11.72 -14.73
N ASP A 201 1.59 12.51 -13.66
CA ASP A 201 2.80 12.72 -12.85
C ASP A 201 3.01 11.61 -11.80
N GLY A 202 2.02 10.72 -11.60
CA GLY A 202 2.08 9.60 -10.68
C GLY A 202 1.86 9.94 -9.19
N PHE A 203 1.76 11.23 -8.85
CA PHE A 203 1.64 11.67 -7.46
C PHE A 203 0.22 11.56 -6.92
N PHE A 204 -0.79 11.91 -7.72
CA PHE A 204 -2.18 11.80 -7.31
C PHE A 204 -2.77 10.46 -7.74
N ASP A 205 -3.34 9.74 -6.78
CA ASP A 205 -3.93 8.43 -7.04
C ASP A 205 -5.20 8.22 -6.23
N VAL A 206 -6.07 7.35 -6.73
CA VAL A 206 -7.37 7.04 -6.14
C VAL A 206 -7.66 5.54 -6.13
N TYR A 207 -8.20 5.07 -5.01
CA TYR A 207 -8.92 3.81 -4.91
C TYR A 207 -10.42 4.09 -4.98
N ALA A 208 -11.17 3.32 -5.76
CA ALA A 208 -12.60 3.51 -5.91
C ALA A 208 -13.39 2.21 -5.75
N THR A 209 -14.56 2.31 -5.14
CA THR A 209 -15.53 1.22 -5.02
C THR A 209 -16.92 1.69 -5.42
N ALA A 210 -17.73 0.79 -5.97
CA ALA A 210 -19.10 1.06 -6.36
C ALA A 210 -20.06 0.04 -5.74
N SER A 211 -21.08 0.56 -5.07
CA SER A 211 -22.21 -0.20 -4.52
C SER A 211 -23.49 0.64 -4.57
N ASP A 212 -23.97 1.13 -3.42
CA ASP A 212 -25.06 2.10 -3.32
C ASP A 212 -24.63 3.51 -3.76
N ARG A 213 -23.32 3.77 -3.72
CA ARG A 213 -22.64 4.99 -4.12
C ARG A 213 -21.34 4.62 -4.85
N VAL A 214 -20.79 5.56 -5.60
CA VAL A 214 -19.37 5.49 -5.99
C VAL A 214 -18.57 6.22 -4.93
N ARG A 215 -17.65 5.51 -4.27
CA ARG A 215 -16.77 6.07 -3.23
C ARG A 215 -15.35 6.07 -3.76
N ILE A 216 -14.70 7.22 -3.67
CA ILE A 216 -13.35 7.44 -4.19
C ILE A 216 -12.51 7.94 -3.03
N LEU A 217 -11.44 7.24 -2.67
CA LEU A 217 -10.48 7.63 -1.64
C LEU A 217 -9.13 7.90 -2.32
N GLY A 218 -8.52 9.05 -2.06
CA GLY A 218 -7.24 9.38 -2.68
C GLY A 218 -6.58 10.65 -2.17
N SER A 219 -5.36 10.89 -2.61
CA SER A 219 -4.61 12.12 -2.40
C SER A 219 -3.38 12.19 -3.30
N ALA A 220 -2.64 13.29 -3.21
CA ALA A 220 -1.32 13.43 -3.81
C ALA A 220 -0.23 13.03 -2.81
N HIS A 221 0.58 12.03 -3.17
CA HIS A 221 1.71 11.56 -2.37
C HIS A 221 2.84 12.57 -2.37
N THR A 222 3.15 13.14 -1.20
CA THR A 222 4.21 14.13 -0.96
C THR A 222 4.08 15.47 -1.68
N GLU A 223 3.06 15.63 -2.52
CA GLU A 223 2.82 16.82 -3.35
C GLU A 223 1.51 17.55 -2.99
N THR A 224 1.39 18.78 -3.48
CA THR A 224 0.14 19.56 -3.45
C THR A 224 -0.23 19.95 -4.87
N GLY A 225 -1.51 20.25 -5.12
CA GLY A 225 -1.90 20.66 -6.46
C GLY A 225 -3.40 20.64 -6.72
N SER A 226 -3.73 20.95 -7.97
CA SER A 226 -5.09 20.80 -8.50
C SER A 226 -5.11 19.67 -9.51
N TYR A 227 -5.92 18.68 -9.21
CA TYR A 227 -6.13 17.48 -10.01
C TYR A 227 -7.58 17.40 -10.47
N THR A 228 -7.84 16.44 -11.34
CA THR A 228 -9.19 16.15 -11.84
C THR A 228 -9.41 14.66 -11.81
N ILE A 229 -10.52 14.23 -11.21
CA ILE A 229 -10.97 12.84 -11.21
C ILE A 229 -12.01 12.70 -12.30
N ASN A 230 -11.69 11.94 -13.33
CA ASN A 230 -12.64 11.56 -14.36
C ASN A 230 -13.27 10.22 -13.97
N VAL A 231 -14.60 10.20 -13.82
CA VAL A 231 -15.37 8.99 -13.57
C VAL A 231 -16.13 8.67 -14.85
N ASP A 232 -15.57 7.73 -15.61
CA ASP A 232 -16.18 7.20 -16.83
C ASP A 232 -17.19 6.11 -16.49
N GLY A 233 -18.14 5.85 -17.40
CA GLY A 233 -19.06 4.73 -17.24
C GLY A 233 -20.14 4.97 -16.18
N MET A 234 -20.60 6.21 -15.98
CA MET A 234 -21.60 6.56 -14.95
C MET A 234 -22.84 5.62 -14.95
N ALA A 235 -23.31 5.21 -16.13
CA ALA A 235 -24.40 4.26 -16.29
C ALA A 235 -24.11 2.86 -15.71
N ASP A 236 -22.85 2.42 -15.69
CA ASP A 236 -22.43 1.14 -15.11
C ASP A 236 -22.57 1.14 -13.58
N PHE A 237 -22.56 2.33 -12.97
CA PHE A 237 -22.85 2.55 -11.55
C PHE A 237 -24.34 2.89 -11.29
N GLY A 238 -25.19 2.77 -12.31
CA GLY A 238 -26.63 2.98 -12.23
C GLY A 238 -27.09 4.44 -12.33
N PHE A 239 -26.22 5.37 -12.70
CA PHE A 239 -26.65 6.74 -13.03
C PHE A 239 -27.19 6.80 -14.47
N ASP A 240 -27.75 7.95 -14.86
CA ASP A 240 -28.05 8.22 -16.27
C ASP A 240 -26.75 8.43 -17.06
N THR A 241 -26.84 8.67 -18.37
CA THR A 241 -25.67 9.05 -19.20
C THR A 241 -25.38 10.56 -19.18
N HIS A 242 -26.28 11.35 -18.57
CA HIS A 242 -26.15 12.78 -18.34
C HIS A 242 -27.09 13.19 -17.21
N GLY A 243 -26.80 14.31 -16.55
CA GLY A 243 -27.64 14.83 -15.47
C GLY A 243 -26.81 15.52 -14.41
N THR A 244 -27.28 15.44 -13.16
CA THR A 244 -26.61 16.02 -12.00
C THR A 244 -26.59 14.99 -10.87
N VAL A 245 -25.46 14.90 -10.19
CA VAL A 245 -25.26 14.04 -9.01
C VAL A 245 -24.83 14.87 -7.82
N ASN A 246 -25.04 14.34 -6.62
CA ASN A 246 -24.44 14.86 -5.39
C ASN A 246 -23.05 14.26 -5.21
N VAL A 247 -22.07 15.11 -4.86
CA VAL A 247 -20.72 14.69 -4.45
C VAL A 247 -20.46 15.22 -3.05
N GLN A 248 -20.33 14.31 -2.07
CA GLN A 248 -19.90 14.66 -0.73
C GLN A 248 -18.38 14.53 -0.61
N THR A 249 -17.72 15.59 -0.14
CA THR A 249 -16.27 15.59 0.06
C THR A 249 -15.93 15.51 1.54
N ARG A 250 -15.02 14.61 1.90
CA ARG A 250 -14.47 14.48 3.25
C ARG A 250 -12.96 14.59 3.21
N GLU A 251 -12.38 15.27 4.19
CA GLU A 251 -10.93 15.35 4.39
C GLU A 251 -10.50 14.55 5.62
N PHE A 252 -9.40 13.82 5.51
CA PHE A 252 -8.72 13.12 6.60
C PHE A 252 -7.47 13.92 6.97
N PRO A 253 -7.55 14.82 7.97
CA PRO A 253 -6.46 15.74 8.27
C PRO A 253 -5.31 15.04 8.99
N PHE A 254 -4.13 15.64 8.92
CA PHE A 254 -2.96 15.23 9.70
C PHE A 254 -2.71 16.21 10.85
N ALA A 255 -2.81 15.74 12.09
CA ALA A 255 -2.54 16.52 13.29
C ALA A 255 -1.12 16.30 13.86
N GLY A 256 -0.21 15.78 13.03
CA GLY A 256 1.11 15.31 13.45
C GLY A 256 1.12 13.82 13.78
N LEU A 257 2.33 13.26 13.92
CA LEU A 257 2.52 11.85 14.29
C LEU A 257 1.88 11.60 15.66
N ARG A 258 0.92 10.65 15.72
CA ARG A 258 0.09 10.39 16.92
C ARG A 258 -0.68 11.61 17.44
N GLY A 259 -0.97 12.60 16.59
CA GLY A 259 -1.87 13.70 16.90
C GLY A 259 -3.32 13.25 16.81
N GLU A 260 -4.14 13.64 17.79
CA GLU A 260 -5.54 13.25 17.90
C GLU A 260 -6.38 13.78 16.73
N VAL A 261 -7.12 12.89 16.08
CA VAL A 261 -8.08 13.20 15.00
C VAL A 261 -9.32 12.34 15.19
N ASP A 262 -10.40 12.93 15.71
CA ASP A 262 -11.63 12.19 16.07
C ASP A 262 -12.47 11.71 14.88
N GLY A 263 -12.28 12.34 13.71
CA GLY A 263 -13.00 11.98 12.50
C GLY A 263 -12.60 12.85 11.30
N PRO A 264 -13.08 12.48 10.10
CA PRO A 264 -12.88 13.30 8.92
C PRO A 264 -13.65 14.63 9.02
N ILE A 265 -13.12 15.66 8.38
CA ILE A 265 -13.79 16.95 8.19
C ILE A 265 -14.73 16.83 6.99
N ASP A 266 -16.01 17.08 7.20
CA ASP A 266 -17.03 17.07 6.14
C ASP A 266 -17.07 18.44 5.44
N HIS A 267 -16.69 18.47 4.17
CA HIS A 267 -16.73 19.68 3.34
C HIS A 267 -18.08 19.90 2.66
N GLY A 268 -19.08 19.08 2.99
CA GLY A 268 -20.44 19.20 2.50
C GLY A 268 -20.67 18.50 1.16
N VAL A 269 -21.84 18.77 0.59
CA VAL A 269 -22.32 18.16 -0.66
C VAL A 269 -22.39 19.23 -1.76
N THR A 270 -21.75 18.96 -2.89
CA THR A 270 -21.83 19.78 -4.10
C THR A 270 -22.59 19.03 -5.19
N GLN A 271 -23.47 19.72 -5.91
CA GLN A 271 -24.10 19.18 -7.11
C GLN A 271 -23.18 19.37 -8.31
N ILE A 272 -22.84 18.28 -9.00
CA ILE A 272 -21.99 18.30 -10.19
C ILE A 272 -22.77 17.73 -11.37
N SER A 273 -22.84 18.50 -12.45
CA SER A 273 -23.41 18.03 -13.71
C SER A 273 -22.43 17.13 -14.45
N PHE A 274 -22.95 16.10 -15.09
CA PHE A 274 -22.19 15.14 -15.85
C PHE A 274 -22.89 14.87 -17.19
N GLN A 275 -22.12 14.49 -18.20
CA GLN A 275 -22.63 14.30 -19.58
C GLN A 275 -21.74 13.31 -20.33
N ASN A 276 -22.23 12.78 -21.45
CA ASN A 276 -21.50 11.78 -22.25
C ASN A 276 -21.02 10.57 -21.42
N ASN A 277 -21.81 10.17 -20.42
CA ASN A 277 -21.51 9.09 -19.49
C ASN A 277 -20.26 9.31 -18.62
N GLN A 278 -19.82 10.57 -18.46
CA GLN A 278 -18.62 10.95 -17.72
C GLN A 278 -18.91 12.07 -16.72
N LEU A 279 -18.48 11.86 -15.47
CA LEU A 279 -18.45 12.88 -14.41
C LEU A 279 -17.01 13.36 -14.21
N VAL A 280 -16.86 14.68 -14.00
CA VAL A 280 -15.56 15.32 -13.78
C VAL A 280 -15.59 16.00 -12.41
N ILE A 281 -14.79 15.51 -11.47
CA ILE A 281 -14.71 16.04 -10.11
C ILE A 281 -13.38 16.80 -9.95
N PRO A 282 -13.40 18.12 -9.66
CA PRO A 282 -12.18 18.84 -9.33
C PRO A 282 -11.67 18.42 -7.94
N ALA A 283 -10.38 18.18 -7.82
CA ALA A 283 -9.73 17.78 -6.58
C ALA A 283 -8.57 18.73 -6.27
N THR A 284 -8.71 19.55 -5.22
CA THR A 284 -7.63 20.43 -4.76
C THR A 284 -6.99 19.84 -3.51
N ILE A 285 -5.70 19.51 -3.62
CA ILE A 285 -4.87 19.01 -2.54
C ILE A 285 -4.06 20.18 -1.99
N ALA A 286 -4.61 20.84 -0.96
CA ALA A 286 -4.01 22.05 -0.40
C ALA A 286 -2.82 21.77 0.53
N VAL A 287 -2.78 20.58 1.12
CA VAL A 287 -1.72 20.10 2.00
C VAL A 287 -1.34 18.69 1.59
N ASN A 288 -0.04 18.39 1.57
CA ASN A 288 0.50 17.11 1.10
C ASN A 288 0.41 15.98 2.15
N THR A 289 -0.31 16.22 3.25
CA THR A 289 -0.48 15.27 4.35
C THR A 289 -1.93 14.81 4.51
N SER A 290 -2.92 15.56 4.04
CA SER A 290 -4.33 15.17 4.12
C SER A 290 -4.72 14.21 3.00
N ALA A 291 -5.62 13.27 3.28
CA ALA A 291 -6.33 12.49 2.26
C ALA A 291 -7.75 12.99 2.09
N TYR A 292 -8.39 12.59 0.99
CA TYR A 292 -9.76 13.01 0.68
C TYR A 292 -10.60 11.81 0.22
N ALA A 293 -11.89 11.86 0.55
CA ALA A 293 -12.88 10.99 -0.03
C ALA A 293 -13.96 11.80 -0.76
N TRP A 294 -14.38 11.30 -1.92
CA TRP A 294 -15.51 11.80 -2.70
C TRP A 294 -16.56 10.70 -2.83
N GLU A 295 -17.75 10.94 -2.29
CA GLU A 295 -18.89 10.02 -2.44
C GLU A 295 -19.90 10.58 -3.42
N VAL A 296 -20.11 9.87 -4.53
CA VAL A 296 -21.05 10.23 -5.60
C VAL A 296 -22.36 9.46 -5.41
N PHE A 297 -23.47 10.19 -5.35
CA PHE A 297 -24.81 9.62 -5.16
C PHE A 297 -25.89 10.46 -5.85
N ARG A 298 -27.08 9.88 -6.01
CA ARG A 298 -28.22 10.56 -6.66
C ARG A 298 -28.72 11.75 -5.83
N ILE A 299 -29.43 12.65 -6.50
CA ILE A 299 -30.17 13.76 -5.86
C ILE A 299 -31.31 13.20 -5.00
#